data_AF-A0A8J6Y3K1-F1
#
_entry.id   AF-A0A8J6Y3K1-F1
#
_cell.length_a   1.000
_cell.length_b   1.000
_cell.length_c   1.000
_cell.angle_alpha   90.00
_cell.angle_beta   90.00
_cell.angle_gamma   90.00
#
_symmetry.space_group_name_H-M   'P 1'
#
loop_
_entity.id
_entity.type
_entity.pdbx_description
1 polymer ?
#
loop_
_entity_poly.entity_id
_entity_poly.type
_entity_poly.pdbx_seq_one_letter_code
_entity_poly.pdbx_strand_id
1 'polypeptide(L)'
;MNKRIGVFGWGVVAPKSPDIDTFENNLKSATSWLEPFDGFGPSNFLVGRPEFDFAAYKSWIDARFEPRKYSQLQSKMGNTVNYAIGAFIQALSQNPGLEPLLKDLGRQVHIYVGTGLGDFPLHYELALRYHRAQRRWNRFWCQDEHHSELREYRLAENEQKEQLRERLDAPQDPESVDPWSESFDEISEGWDAFWVARSDGLRQYLDRHSEIEGEGITGDIENGK
;
A
#
# COMPACT_ATOMS: atom_id res chain seq x y z
N MET A 1 34.58 -18.91 -25.61
CA MET A 1 35.24 -17.73 -25.01
C MET A 1 34.17 -16.97 -24.23
N ASN A 2 34.30 -16.83 -22.91
CA ASN A 2 33.28 -16.13 -22.12
C ASN A 2 33.36 -14.63 -22.40
N LYS A 3 32.21 -14.00 -22.65
CA LYS A 3 32.12 -12.54 -22.76
C LYS A 3 32.49 -11.92 -21.42
N ARG A 4 33.37 -10.92 -21.43
CA ARG A 4 33.68 -10.11 -20.25
C ARG A 4 32.58 -9.07 -20.05
N ILE A 5 32.18 -8.86 -18.81
CA ILE A 5 31.17 -7.87 -18.41
C ILE A 5 31.89 -6.76 -17.66
N GLY A 6 31.60 -5.51 -18.01
CA GLY A 6 32.11 -4.32 -17.33
C GLY A 6 31.00 -3.60 -16.56
N VAL A 7 31.34 -3.02 -15.41
CA VAL A 7 30.45 -2.13 -14.65
C VAL A 7 30.84 -0.69 -15.00
N PHE A 8 29.92 0.06 -15.57
CA PHE A 8 30.16 1.42 -16.09
C PHE A 8 29.55 2.53 -15.23
N GLY A 9 28.81 2.14 -14.20
CA GLY A 9 28.18 3.01 -13.22
C GLY A 9 27.52 2.15 -12.13
N TRP A 10 27.41 2.69 -10.92
CA TRP A 10 26.73 2.04 -9.81
C TRP A 10 26.04 3.10 -8.94
N GLY A 11 25.12 2.66 -8.10
CA GLY A 11 24.46 3.52 -7.12
C GLY A 11 24.03 2.71 -5.92
N VAL A 12 23.79 3.39 -4.81
CA VAL A 12 23.52 2.76 -3.53
C VAL A 12 22.54 3.59 -2.72
N VAL A 13 21.64 2.87 -2.04
CA VAL A 13 20.84 3.40 -0.95
C VAL A 13 20.99 2.39 0.18
N ALA A 14 21.65 2.81 1.25
CA ALA A 14 22.05 1.92 2.33
C ALA A 14 21.90 2.62 3.70
N PRO A 15 21.96 1.87 4.81
CA PRO A 15 21.93 2.47 6.14
C PRO A 15 23.00 3.55 6.30
N LYS A 16 22.60 4.74 6.78
CA LYS A 16 23.47 5.92 6.93
C LYS A 16 24.11 6.41 5.63
N SER A 17 23.57 6.04 4.47
CA SER A 17 24.20 6.28 3.17
C SER A 17 23.15 6.53 2.09
N PRO A 18 22.70 7.78 1.94
CA PRO A 18 21.72 8.16 0.93
C PRO A 18 22.30 8.23 -0.49
N ASP A 19 23.63 8.31 -0.61
CA ASP A 19 24.35 8.43 -1.87
C ASP A 19 25.73 7.74 -1.82
N ILE A 20 26.38 7.70 -2.99
CA ILE A 20 27.67 7.05 -3.21
C ILE A 20 28.79 7.69 -2.38
N ASP A 21 28.85 9.03 -2.35
CA ASP A 21 29.93 9.75 -1.68
C ASP A 21 29.88 9.49 -0.17
N THR A 22 28.68 9.53 0.41
CA THR A 22 28.46 9.21 1.82
C THR A 22 28.81 7.75 2.11
N PHE A 23 28.39 6.82 1.24
CA PHE A 23 28.72 5.41 1.39
C PHE A 23 30.22 5.15 1.33
N GLU A 24 30.94 5.75 0.38
CA GLU A 24 32.38 5.62 0.24
C GLU A 24 33.12 6.17 1.47
N ASN A 25 32.65 7.31 2.01
CA ASN A 25 33.21 7.88 3.22
C ASN A 25 32.95 6.99 4.44
N ASN A 26 31.75 6.42 4.55
CA ASN A 26 31.42 5.51 5.64
C ASN A 26 32.24 4.22 5.61
N LEU A 27 32.51 3.66 4.42
CA LEU A 27 33.35 2.48 4.25
C LEU A 27 34.79 2.68 4.75
N LYS A 28 35.27 3.92 4.82
CA LYS A 28 36.58 4.24 5.40
C LYS A 28 36.60 4.13 6.93
N SER A 29 35.43 3.98 7.56
CA SER A 29 35.26 3.85 9.02
C SER A 29 34.79 2.44 9.42
N ALA A 30 35.37 1.88 10.47
CA ALA A 30 34.96 0.58 11.03
C ALA A 30 33.83 0.75 12.08
N THR A 31 32.69 1.28 11.65
CA THR A 31 31.53 1.56 12.52
C THR A 31 30.36 0.63 12.23
N SER A 32 29.47 0.45 13.22
CA SER A 32 28.18 -0.22 13.01
C SER A 32 27.15 0.77 12.46
N TRP A 33 26.38 0.34 11.47
CA TRP A 33 25.26 1.10 10.91
C TRP A 33 23.89 0.50 11.28
N LEU A 34 23.90 -0.43 12.25
CA LEU A 34 22.69 -1.04 12.77
C LEU A 34 22.26 -0.35 14.06
N GLU A 35 20.96 -0.20 14.23
CA GLU A 35 20.32 0.45 15.37
C GLU A 35 19.26 -0.47 15.99
N PRO A 36 18.99 -0.36 17.30
CA PRO A 36 17.91 -1.10 17.94
C PRO A 36 16.56 -0.88 17.24
N PHE A 37 15.81 -1.97 17.04
CA PHE A 37 14.49 -1.92 16.42
C PHE A 37 13.35 -1.97 17.44
N ASP A 38 12.72 -0.83 17.68
CA ASP A 38 11.60 -0.67 18.62
C ASP A 38 10.24 -1.10 18.03
N GLY A 39 10.19 -2.22 17.31
CA GLY A 39 8.95 -2.77 16.74
C GLY A 39 8.39 -3.99 17.46
N PHE A 40 9.24 -4.72 18.18
CA PHE A 40 8.85 -5.94 18.90
C PHE A 40 9.64 -6.09 20.20
N GLY A 41 8.94 -6.15 21.33
CA GLY A 41 9.56 -6.34 22.65
C GLY A 41 10.59 -5.24 22.99
N PRO A 42 11.58 -5.53 23.86
CA PRO A 42 12.58 -4.56 24.31
C PRO A 42 13.76 -4.40 23.31
N SER A 43 13.45 -4.29 22.01
CA SER A 43 14.43 -3.97 20.95
C SER A 43 15.52 -5.04 20.75
N ASN A 44 15.12 -6.31 20.75
CA ASN A 44 16.03 -7.46 20.66
C ASN A 44 16.78 -7.61 19.32
N PHE A 45 16.42 -6.82 18.29
CA PHE A 45 16.99 -6.91 16.95
C PHE A 45 17.65 -5.60 16.55
N LEU A 46 18.85 -5.71 15.95
CA LEU A 46 19.53 -4.59 15.32
C LEU A 46 19.18 -4.55 13.83
N VAL A 47 18.79 -3.38 13.32
CA VAL A 47 18.40 -3.20 11.93
C VAL A 47 19.14 -2.01 11.31
N GLY A 48 19.50 -2.14 10.04
CA GLY A 48 19.99 -1.02 9.25
C GLY A 48 18.81 -0.34 8.57
N ARG A 49 18.57 0.94 8.86
CA ARG A 49 17.53 1.73 8.20
C ARG A 49 18.16 2.54 7.07
N PRO A 50 17.81 2.29 5.80
CA PRO A 50 18.31 3.10 4.71
C PRO A 50 17.93 4.57 4.90
N GLU A 51 18.90 5.45 4.71
CA GLU A 51 18.64 6.89 4.63
C GLU A 51 18.37 7.24 3.17
N PHE A 52 17.25 7.91 2.89
CA PHE A 52 16.86 8.22 1.53
C PHE A 52 15.82 9.33 1.47
N ASP A 53 16.07 10.32 0.62
CA ASP A 53 15.09 11.34 0.25
C ASP A 53 14.84 11.28 -1.26
N PHE A 54 13.63 10.86 -1.66
CA PHE A 54 13.27 10.80 -3.07
C PHE A 54 13.19 12.18 -3.72
N ALA A 55 12.94 13.24 -2.92
CA ALA A 55 12.85 14.60 -3.43
C ALA A 55 14.17 15.11 -4.01
N ALA A 56 15.30 14.57 -3.57
CA ALA A 56 16.62 14.87 -4.14
C ALA A 56 16.69 14.58 -5.65
N TYR A 57 15.86 13.66 -6.16
CA TYR A 57 15.84 13.27 -7.57
C TYR A 57 14.74 13.96 -8.39
N LYS A 58 13.96 14.86 -7.78
CA LYS A 58 12.81 15.51 -8.45
C LYS A 58 13.24 16.28 -9.70
N SER A 59 14.29 17.08 -9.63
CA SER A 59 14.80 17.86 -10.76
C SER A 59 15.23 16.98 -11.94
N TRP A 60 15.86 15.84 -11.64
CA TRP A 60 16.27 14.87 -12.65
C TRP A 60 15.06 14.24 -13.36
N ILE A 61 14.01 13.90 -12.61
CA ILE A 61 12.77 13.32 -13.11
C ILE A 61 11.98 14.35 -13.94
N ASP A 62 11.80 15.57 -13.42
CA ASP A 62 11.04 16.62 -14.09
C ASP A 62 11.67 17.03 -15.43
N ALA A 63 13.00 16.95 -15.56
CA ALA A 63 13.68 17.23 -16.81
C ALA A 63 13.46 16.17 -17.91
N ARG A 64 12.89 15.00 -17.58
CA ARG A 64 12.80 13.82 -18.46
C ARG A 64 11.40 13.29 -18.69
N PHE A 65 10.47 13.60 -17.78
CA PHE A 65 9.13 13.04 -17.80
C PHE A 65 8.08 14.12 -17.66
N GLU A 66 6.82 13.77 -17.94
CA GLU A 66 5.68 14.67 -17.79
C GLU A 66 5.55 15.20 -16.35
N PRO A 67 4.99 16.43 -16.14
CA PRO A 67 4.99 17.11 -14.83
C PRO A 67 4.38 16.33 -13.66
N ARG A 68 3.52 15.34 -13.92
CA ARG A 68 2.89 14.51 -12.88
C ARG A 68 3.67 13.24 -12.55
N LYS A 69 4.77 12.94 -13.25
CA LYS A 69 5.46 11.66 -13.09
C LYS A 69 6.07 11.51 -11.71
N TYR A 70 6.71 12.56 -11.18
CA TYR A 70 7.29 12.55 -9.84
C TYR A 70 6.23 12.28 -8.77
N SER A 71 5.11 13.02 -8.78
CA SER A 71 4.05 12.85 -7.78
C SER A 71 3.34 11.50 -7.90
N GLN A 72 3.22 10.95 -9.11
CA GLN A 72 2.72 9.58 -9.30
C GLN A 72 3.66 8.52 -8.73
N LEU A 73 4.97 8.64 -8.95
CA LEU A 73 5.95 7.73 -8.37
C LEU A 73 5.90 7.80 -6.84
N GLN A 74 5.94 9.00 -6.26
CA GLN A 74 5.91 9.20 -4.82
C GLN A 74 4.63 8.67 -4.16
N SER A 75 3.47 8.78 -4.81
CA SER A 75 2.19 8.35 -4.25
C SER A 75 1.88 6.86 -4.44
N LYS A 76 2.42 6.23 -5.50
CA LYS A 76 2.09 4.84 -5.87
C LYS A 76 3.19 3.83 -5.58
N MET A 77 4.42 4.28 -5.38
CA MET A 77 5.58 3.41 -5.18
C MET A 77 6.07 3.51 -3.75
N GLY A 78 6.33 2.36 -3.15
CA GLY A 78 6.94 2.30 -1.83
C GLY A 78 8.45 2.51 -1.91
N ASN A 79 9.07 2.51 -0.74
CA ASN A 79 10.47 2.88 -0.58
C ASN A 79 11.40 1.93 -1.35
N THR A 80 11.09 0.64 -1.44
CA THR A 80 11.94 -0.34 -2.13
C THR A 80 12.13 0.02 -3.60
N VAL A 81 11.05 0.44 -4.25
CA VAL A 81 11.08 0.89 -5.65
C VAL A 81 11.79 2.24 -5.77
N ASN A 82 11.49 3.17 -4.86
CA ASN A 82 12.12 4.50 -4.89
C ASN A 82 13.64 4.42 -4.67
N TYR A 83 14.13 3.50 -3.83
CA TYR A 83 15.55 3.22 -3.64
C TYR A 83 16.20 2.73 -4.92
N ALA A 84 15.57 1.80 -5.64
CA ALA A 84 16.08 1.29 -6.91
C ALA A 84 16.16 2.40 -7.97
N ILE A 85 15.14 3.28 -8.02
CA ILE A 85 15.15 4.45 -8.91
C ILE A 85 16.29 5.41 -8.54
N GLY A 86 16.43 5.75 -7.26
CA GLY A 86 17.50 6.64 -6.79
C GLY A 86 18.89 6.08 -7.10
N ALA A 87 19.14 4.81 -6.78
CA ALA A 87 20.39 4.12 -7.10
C ALA A 87 20.66 4.08 -8.61
N PHE A 88 19.64 3.86 -9.44
CA PHE A 88 19.79 3.89 -10.89
C PHE A 88 20.17 5.29 -11.41
N ILE A 89 19.55 6.35 -10.87
CA ILE A 89 19.90 7.74 -11.23
C ILE A 89 21.32 8.09 -10.80
N GLN A 90 21.76 7.63 -9.62
CA GLN A 90 23.15 7.77 -9.18
C GLN A 90 24.11 7.09 -10.18
N ALA A 91 23.81 5.87 -10.62
CA ALA A 91 24.62 5.13 -11.59
C ALA A 91 24.75 5.85 -12.94
N LEU A 92 23.66 6.43 -13.45
CA LEU A 92 23.68 7.23 -14.68
C LEU A 92 24.53 8.51 -14.52
N SER A 93 24.52 9.12 -13.34
CA SER A 93 25.26 10.36 -13.07
C SER A 93 26.79 10.17 -13.08
N GLN A 94 27.29 8.97 -12.77
CA GLN A 94 28.73 8.68 -12.80
C GLN A 94 29.32 8.64 -14.23
N ASN A 95 28.48 8.36 -15.22
CA ASN A 95 28.91 8.28 -16.61
C ASN A 95 27.84 8.87 -17.53
N PRO A 96 27.97 10.17 -17.89
CA PRO A 96 27.00 10.86 -18.73
C PRO A 96 26.75 10.19 -20.09
N GLY A 97 27.66 9.34 -20.57
CA GLY A 97 27.50 8.57 -21.80
C GLY A 97 26.52 7.40 -21.69
N LEU A 98 26.17 6.95 -20.48
CA LEU A 98 25.27 5.82 -20.28
C LEU A 98 23.83 6.12 -20.69
N GLU A 99 23.29 7.26 -20.27
CA GLU A 99 21.90 7.61 -20.60
C GLU A 99 21.62 7.64 -22.12
N PRO A 100 22.42 8.34 -22.97
CA PRO A 100 22.19 8.33 -24.41
C PRO A 100 22.41 6.94 -25.02
N LEU A 101 23.39 6.16 -24.55
CA LEU A 101 23.62 4.80 -25.01
C LEU A 101 22.43 3.88 -24.72
N LEU A 102 21.85 3.96 -23.51
CA LEU A 102 20.67 3.18 -23.15
C LEU A 102 19.46 3.58 -24.01
N LYS A 103 19.31 4.87 -24.32
CA LYS A 103 18.26 5.35 -25.24
C LYS A 103 18.46 4.81 -26.66
N ASP A 104 19.69 4.80 -27.16
CA ASP A 104 20.04 4.28 -28.50
C ASP A 104 19.79 2.76 -28.61
N LEU A 105 20.21 2.01 -27.59
CA LEU A 105 19.97 0.56 -27.52
C LEU A 105 18.47 0.21 -27.45
N GLY A 106 17.66 1.08 -26.83
CA GLY A 106 16.20 0.95 -26.76
C GLY A 106 15.76 -0.41 -26.22
N ARG A 107 15.13 -1.23 -27.06
CA ARG A 107 14.62 -2.57 -26.68
C ARG A 107 15.72 -3.61 -26.40
N GLN A 108 16.98 -3.30 -26.71
CA GLN A 108 18.12 -4.16 -26.38
C GLN A 108 18.60 -3.95 -24.93
N VAL A 109 18.05 -2.97 -24.21
CA VAL A 109 18.33 -2.76 -22.79
C VAL A 109 17.46 -3.71 -21.96
N HIS A 110 18.11 -4.39 -21.02
CA HIS A 110 17.44 -5.29 -20.08
C HIS A 110 17.58 -4.73 -18.68
N ILE A 111 16.50 -4.76 -17.91
CA ILE A 111 16.49 -4.40 -16.49
C ILE A 111 16.26 -5.68 -15.70
N TYR A 112 17.19 -6.01 -14.82
CA TYR A 112 17.09 -7.15 -13.91
C TYR A 112 16.95 -6.61 -12.49
N VAL A 113 15.88 -6.98 -11.80
CA VAL A 113 15.62 -6.58 -10.42
C VAL A 113 15.58 -7.83 -9.56
N GLY A 114 16.46 -7.89 -8.56
CA GLY A 114 16.43 -8.90 -7.51
C GLY A 114 15.79 -8.34 -6.25
N THR A 115 14.75 -9.02 -5.74
CA THR A 115 14.13 -8.66 -4.46
C THR A 115 13.76 -9.91 -3.68
N GLY A 116 13.99 -9.90 -2.37
CA GLY A 116 13.64 -11.02 -1.48
C GLY A 116 12.18 -10.99 -1.03
N LEU A 117 11.65 -9.80 -0.73
CA LEU A 117 10.31 -9.62 -0.15
C LEU A 117 9.42 -8.64 -0.94
N GLY A 118 9.90 -8.11 -2.07
CA GLY A 118 9.23 -7.02 -2.78
C GLY A 118 9.14 -5.77 -1.92
N ASP A 119 8.08 -4.98 -2.11
CA ASP A 119 7.76 -3.84 -1.27
C ASP A 119 6.84 -4.22 -0.11
N PHE A 120 7.31 -5.16 0.71
CA PHE A 120 6.54 -5.71 1.83
C PHE A 120 5.98 -4.64 2.78
N PRO A 121 6.72 -3.58 3.17
CA PRO A 121 6.17 -2.54 4.04
C PRO A 121 4.93 -1.87 3.47
N LEU A 122 4.96 -1.50 2.17
CA LEU A 122 3.81 -0.88 1.52
C LEU A 122 2.63 -1.86 1.45
N HIS A 123 2.87 -3.10 1.04
CA HIS A 123 1.80 -4.11 0.96
C HIS A 123 1.15 -4.37 2.32
N TYR A 124 1.96 -4.46 3.37
CA TYR A 124 1.47 -4.67 4.74
C TYR A 124 0.64 -3.49 5.24
N GLU A 125 1.11 -2.25 5.04
CA GLU A 125 0.37 -1.05 5.43
C GLU A 125 -0.97 -0.97 4.70
N LEU A 126 -0.96 -1.18 3.38
CA LEU A 126 -2.18 -1.15 2.57
C LEU A 126 -3.17 -2.25 2.98
N ALA A 127 -2.68 -3.46 3.25
CA ALA A 127 -3.53 -4.56 3.72
C ALA A 127 -4.22 -4.20 5.05
N LEU A 128 -3.47 -3.69 6.04
CA LEU A 128 -4.05 -3.27 7.32
C LEU A 128 -5.01 -2.09 7.17
N ARG A 129 -4.67 -1.10 6.34
CA ARG A 129 -5.51 0.07 6.10
C ARG A 129 -6.82 -0.34 5.44
N TYR A 130 -6.74 -1.19 4.41
CA TYR A 130 -7.90 -1.75 3.73
C TYR A 130 -8.76 -2.56 4.69
N HIS A 131 -8.16 -3.46 5.47
CA HIS A 131 -8.85 -4.27 6.48
C HIS A 131 -9.64 -3.40 7.47
N ARG A 132 -9.00 -2.38 8.06
CA ARG A 132 -9.66 -1.44 8.98
C ARG A 132 -10.75 -0.62 8.29
N ALA A 133 -10.56 -0.22 7.04
CA ALA A 133 -11.54 0.52 6.27
C ALA A 133 -12.77 -0.35 5.98
N GLN A 134 -12.57 -1.60 5.57
CA GLN A 134 -13.63 -2.57 5.34
C GLN A 134 -14.46 -2.82 6.61
N ARG A 135 -13.82 -3.01 7.76
CA ARG A 135 -14.53 -3.14 9.04
C ARG A 135 -15.41 -1.93 9.36
N ARG A 136 -14.88 -0.71 9.20
CA ARG A 136 -15.65 0.53 9.43
C ARG A 136 -16.80 0.67 8.44
N TRP A 137 -16.57 0.34 7.18
CA TRP A 137 -17.59 0.34 6.13
C TRP A 137 -18.73 -0.61 6.47
N ASN A 138 -18.42 -1.87 6.80
CA ASN A 138 -19.44 -2.85 7.15
C ASN A 138 -20.25 -2.41 8.38
N ARG A 139 -19.57 -1.96 9.44
CA ARG A 139 -20.23 -1.47 10.66
C ARG A 139 -21.17 -0.31 10.39
N PHE A 140 -20.75 0.65 9.57
CA PHE A 140 -21.58 1.79 9.19
C PHE A 140 -22.89 1.33 8.54
N TRP A 141 -22.80 0.45 7.54
CA TRP A 141 -23.98 -0.07 6.85
C TRP A 141 -24.79 -1.10 7.65
N CYS A 142 -24.28 -1.58 8.78
CA CYS A 142 -24.99 -2.43 9.74
C CYS A 142 -25.64 -1.63 10.90
N GLN A 143 -25.66 -0.29 10.83
CA GLN A 143 -26.40 0.55 11.77
C GLN A 143 -27.91 0.47 11.49
N ASP A 144 -28.73 0.64 12.52
CA ASP A 144 -30.20 0.49 12.46
C ASP A 144 -30.86 1.49 11.49
N GLU A 145 -30.23 2.65 11.29
CA GLU A 145 -30.64 3.69 10.35
C GLU A 145 -30.45 3.29 8.88
N HIS A 146 -29.56 2.32 8.63
CA HIS A 146 -29.13 1.91 7.30
C HIS A 146 -29.47 0.44 6.97
N HIS A 147 -30.04 -0.28 7.93
CA HIS A 147 -30.32 -1.70 7.83
C HIS A 147 -31.61 -2.09 8.54
N SER A 148 -32.72 -2.02 7.79
CA SER A 148 -34.05 -2.32 8.35
C SER A 148 -34.19 -3.78 8.82
N GLU A 149 -33.66 -4.74 8.07
CA GLU A 149 -33.73 -6.17 8.41
C GLU A 149 -32.90 -6.52 9.64
N LEU A 150 -31.68 -5.99 9.77
CA LEU A 150 -30.85 -6.20 10.95
C LEU A 150 -31.46 -5.53 12.19
N ARG A 151 -32.09 -4.36 12.04
CA ARG A 151 -32.85 -3.73 13.13
C ARG A 151 -34.00 -4.60 13.61
N GLU A 152 -34.75 -5.22 12.69
CA GLU A 152 -35.81 -6.18 13.04
C GLU A 152 -35.25 -7.40 13.78
N TYR A 153 -34.13 -7.94 13.32
CA TYR A 153 -33.43 -9.03 14.01
C TYR A 153 -33.04 -8.64 15.44
N ARG A 154 -32.46 -7.44 15.65
CA ARG A 154 -32.05 -6.96 16.98
C ARG A 154 -33.21 -6.80 17.96
N LEU A 155 -34.39 -6.39 17.47
CA LEU A 155 -35.61 -6.21 18.24
C LEU A 155 -36.39 -7.51 18.51
N ALA A 156 -36.07 -8.60 17.80
CA ALA A 156 -36.72 -9.88 17.96
C ALA A 156 -36.38 -10.56 19.30
N GLU A 157 -37.29 -11.38 19.80
CA GLU A 157 -37.06 -12.20 20.99
C GLU A 157 -36.01 -13.30 20.72
N ASN A 158 -35.36 -13.81 21.76
CA ASN A 158 -34.26 -14.78 21.61
C ASN A 158 -34.62 -16.03 20.78
N GLU A 159 -35.83 -16.58 20.97
CA GLU A 159 -36.31 -17.73 20.19
C GLU A 159 -36.49 -17.39 18.71
N GLN A 160 -36.94 -16.17 18.41
CA GLN A 160 -37.10 -15.67 17.05
C GLN A 160 -35.75 -15.35 16.40
N LYS A 161 -34.79 -14.80 17.16
CA LYS A 161 -33.42 -14.58 16.69
C LYS A 161 -32.78 -15.88 16.22
N GLU A 162 -32.90 -16.96 17.00
CA GLU A 162 -32.34 -18.27 16.63
C GLU A 162 -32.98 -18.80 15.34
N GLN A 163 -34.31 -18.77 15.23
CA GLN A 163 -35.02 -19.18 14.02
C GLN A 163 -34.64 -18.34 12.79
N LEU A 164 -34.49 -17.02 12.98
CA LEU A 164 -34.07 -16.11 11.91
C LEU A 164 -32.64 -16.41 11.47
N ARG A 165 -31.73 -16.66 12.41
CA ARG A 165 -30.34 -16.99 12.13
C ARG A 165 -30.23 -18.29 11.34
N GLU A 166 -30.88 -19.36 11.79
CA GLU A 166 -30.92 -20.65 11.08
C GLU A 166 -31.52 -20.51 9.67
N ARG A 167 -32.64 -19.79 9.55
CA ARG A 167 -33.31 -19.59 8.25
C ARG A 167 -32.45 -18.82 7.26
N LEU A 168 -31.67 -17.85 7.74
CA LEU A 168 -30.83 -16.99 6.91
C LEU A 168 -29.42 -17.54 6.71
N ASP A 169 -29.09 -18.67 7.34
CA ASP A 169 -27.71 -19.19 7.44
C ASP A 169 -26.73 -18.10 7.92
N ALA A 170 -27.19 -17.29 8.88
CA ALA A 170 -26.43 -16.17 9.41
C ALA A 170 -25.35 -16.68 10.38
N PRO A 171 -24.17 -16.03 10.40
CA PRO A 171 -23.08 -16.41 11.31
C PRO A 171 -23.49 -16.25 12.78
N GLN A 172 -22.64 -16.75 13.68
CA GLN A 172 -22.89 -16.60 15.11
C GLN A 172 -23.03 -15.12 15.50
N ASP A 173 -24.04 -14.82 16.31
CA ASP A 173 -24.28 -13.48 16.82
C ASP A 173 -23.16 -13.11 17.81
N PRO A 174 -22.42 -12.01 17.61
CA PRO A 174 -21.37 -11.58 18.53
C PRO A 174 -21.88 -11.33 19.96
N GLU A 175 -23.15 -10.95 20.14
CA GLU A 175 -23.74 -10.76 21.47
C GLU A 175 -23.89 -12.08 22.26
N SER A 176 -23.85 -13.23 21.56
CA SER A 176 -23.92 -14.56 22.16
C SER A 176 -22.57 -15.12 22.61
N VAL A 177 -21.47 -14.38 22.42
CA VAL A 177 -20.10 -14.82 22.68
C VAL A 177 -19.42 -13.90 23.68
N ASP A 178 -18.51 -14.45 24.49
CA ASP A 178 -17.67 -13.65 25.38
C ASP A 178 -16.79 -12.67 24.56
N PRO A 179 -16.89 -11.35 24.80
CA PRO A 179 -16.06 -10.33 24.15
C PRO A 179 -14.55 -10.51 24.37
N TRP A 180 -14.15 -11.27 25.39
CA TRP A 180 -12.75 -11.55 25.71
C TRP A 180 -12.23 -12.85 25.10
N SER A 181 -13.06 -13.58 24.34
CA SER A 181 -12.62 -14.77 23.61
C SER A 181 -11.75 -14.41 22.41
N GLU A 182 -10.78 -15.28 22.09
CA GLU A 182 -9.87 -15.08 20.95
C GLU A 182 -10.61 -14.99 19.60
N SER A 183 -11.78 -15.63 19.49
CA SER A 183 -12.61 -15.65 18.27
C SER A 183 -13.56 -14.46 18.12
N PHE A 184 -13.69 -13.59 19.13
CA PHE A 184 -14.71 -12.54 19.11
C PHE A 184 -14.56 -11.57 17.92
N ASP A 185 -13.32 -11.20 17.58
CA ASP A 185 -13.04 -10.32 16.45
C ASP A 185 -13.45 -10.97 15.11
N GLU A 186 -13.12 -12.25 14.91
CA GLU A 186 -13.47 -12.99 13.69
C GLU A 186 -14.99 -13.16 13.55
N ILE A 187 -15.68 -13.48 14.65
CA ILE A 187 -17.15 -13.61 14.69
C ILE A 187 -17.81 -12.26 14.40
N SER A 188 -17.34 -11.18 15.03
CA SER A 188 -17.85 -9.82 14.80
C SER A 188 -17.65 -9.37 13.35
N GLU A 189 -16.49 -9.66 12.78
CA GLU A 189 -16.19 -9.33 11.38
C GLU A 189 -17.07 -10.14 10.41
N GLY A 190 -17.25 -11.44 10.66
CA GLY A 190 -18.14 -12.30 9.88
C GLY A 190 -19.59 -11.85 9.95
N TRP A 191 -20.06 -11.47 11.13
CA TRP A 191 -21.39 -10.90 11.36
C TRP A 191 -21.61 -9.61 10.57
N ASP A 192 -20.72 -8.63 10.71
CA ASP A 192 -20.80 -7.36 9.98
C ASP A 192 -20.73 -7.60 8.46
N ALA A 193 -19.89 -8.54 8.00
CA ALA A 193 -19.76 -8.89 6.57
C ALA A 193 -21.01 -9.59 5.99
N PHE A 194 -21.67 -10.43 6.78
CA PHE A 194 -22.93 -11.06 6.38
C PHE A 194 -24.02 -10.00 6.23
N TRP A 195 -24.18 -9.12 7.23
CA TRP A 195 -25.26 -8.15 7.23
C TRP A 195 -25.06 -7.00 6.25
N VAL A 196 -23.83 -6.50 6.05
CA VAL A 196 -23.60 -5.41 5.07
C VAL A 196 -24.08 -5.77 3.67
N ALA A 197 -23.93 -7.03 3.24
CA ALA A 197 -24.38 -7.50 1.93
C ALA A 197 -25.90 -7.43 1.75
N ARG A 198 -26.64 -7.33 2.85
CA ARG A 198 -28.11 -7.28 2.90
C ARG A 198 -28.64 -5.87 3.19
N SER A 199 -27.78 -4.92 3.51
CA SER A 199 -28.18 -3.54 3.83
C SER A 199 -28.97 -2.92 2.68
N ASP A 200 -30.18 -2.44 3.00
CA ASP A 200 -31.01 -1.65 2.10
C ASP A 200 -30.42 -0.25 1.87
N GLY A 201 -29.84 0.36 2.91
CA GLY A 201 -29.12 1.63 2.79
C GLY A 201 -27.93 1.55 1.83
N LEU A 202 -27.11 0.50 1.91
CA LEU A 202 -25.97 0.32 1.02
C LEU A 202 -26.43 0.13 -0.43
N ARG A 203 -27.47 -0.67 -0.67
CA ARG A 203 -28.03 -0.87 -2.01
C ARG A 203 -28.50 0.45 -2.61
N GLN A 204 -29.29 1.24 -1.88
CA GLN A 204 -29.74 2.55 -2.33
C GLN A 204 -28.58 3.50 -2.63
N TYR A 205 -27.55 3.50 -1.78
CA TYR A 205 -26.34 4.31 -2.01
C TYR A 205 -25.62 3.90 -3.29
N LEU A 206 -25.39 2.60 -3.52
CA LEU A 206 -24.70 2.10 -4.70
C LEU A 206 -25.50 2.34 -5.97
N ASP A 207 -26.83 2.18 -5.92
CA ASP A 207 -27.73 2.49 -7.03
C ASP A 207 -27.61 3.98 -7.40
N ARG A 208 -27.72 4.87 -6.41
CA ARG A 208 -27.59 6.31 -6.63
C ARG A 208 -26.20 6.71 -7.13
N HIS A 209 -25.15 6.08 -6.59
CA HIS A 209 -23.78 6.32 -7.04
C HIS A 209 -23.59 5.88 -8.50
N SER A 210 -24.16 4.73 -8.89
CA SER A 210 -24.12 4.24 -10.26
C SER A 210 -24.88 5.16 -11.22
N GLU A 211 -25.99 5.77 -10.79
CA GLU A 211 -26.69 6.79 -11.58
C GLU A 211 -25.80 8.00 -11.83
N ILE A 212 -25.14 8.52 -10.79
CA ILE A 212 -24.27 9.70 -10.88
C ILE A 212 -23.05 9.43 -11.77
N GLU A 213 -22.38 8.28 -11.62
CA GLU A 213 -21.25 7.91 -12.48
C GLU A 213 -21.68 7.61 -13.93
N GLY A 214 -22.93 7.19 -14.12
CA GLY A 214 -23.53 6.93 -15.43
C GLY A 214 -23.95 8.20 -16.18
N GLU A 215 -24.14 9.32 -15.48
CA GLU A 215 -24.26 10.64 -16.09
C GLU A 215 -22.90 11.03 -16.67
N GLY A 216 -22.69 10.69 -17.96
CA GLY A 216 -21.50 11.10 -18.69
C GLY A 216 -21.29 12.61 -18.52
N ILE A 217 -20.05 13.04 -18.30
CA ILE A 217 -19.69 14.44 -18.05
C ILE A 217 -20.09 15.28 -19.28
N THR A 218 -21.34 15.75 -19.31
CA THR A 218 -21.84 16.68 -20.32
C THR A 218 -21.68 18.08 -19.76
N GLY A 219 -20.48 18.62 -19.95
CA GLY A 219 -20.12 19.99 -19.63
C GLY A 219 -18.76 20.29 -20.22
N ASP A 220 -18.60 21.47 -20.79
CA ASP A 220 -17.38 21.93 -21.46
C ASP A 220 -16.21 21.98 -20.45
N ILE A 221 -15.38 20.93 -20.39
CA ILE A 221 -14.24 20.81 -19.46
C ILE A 221 -13.07 21.75 -19.88
N GLU A 222 -13.21 22.54 -20.95
CA GLU A 222 -12.10 23.34 -21.48
C GLU A 222 -11.63 24.52 -20.61
N ASN A 223 -12.29 24.87 -19.50
CA ASN A 223 -11.87 26.01 -18.66
C ASN A 223 -11.32 25.66 -17.27
N GLY A 224 -10.94 24.41 -17.02
CA GLY A 224 -10.28 24.00 -15.77
C GLY A 224 -8.82 23.59 -15.96
N LYS A 225 -7.95 24.53 -16.38
CA LYS A 225 -6.48 24.35 -16.35
C LYS A 225 -5.87 25.07 -15.16
#